data_AF-A0A9D9BZN4-F1
#
_entry.id   AF-A0A9D9BZN4-F1
#
_cell.length_a   1.000
_cell.length_b   1.000
_cell.length_c   1.000
_cell.angle_alpha   90.00
_cell.angle_beta   90.00
_cell.angle_gamma   90.00
#
_symmetry.space_group_name_H-M   'P 1'
#
loop_
_entity.id
_entity.type
_entity.pdbx_description
1 polymer ?
#
loop_
_entity_poly.entity_id
_entity_poly.type
_entity_poly.pdbx_seq_one_letter_code
_entity_poly.pdbx_strand_id
1 'polypeptide(L)'
;MANKNQVINEKGNAYTRLTVIKRGPDKLQTDGKFRALWWCECNCGFLCVLVSGKQLRNGRTKSCGCIRKEKARTRQILRNKNSKIKNNKINEIGNKYGMLTVVKKAPSIRYPNGTTFATYYCKCDCGNPELIIKTGNYLRSKNSLVLHSCGCAEQNRKQISYEKQNPFLQRVEFHKKQLSFYSKAELTGTYINEKTRTQYTCLLHGETHDALPMNMQRGRGLRCCRLFQGSRDSVAAILKGTIRSQEKESFIYAFEMRNYPELVKIGVAVDIDIRPDEEYGDLICAFLVKSRIIAVAIEAALKDMTFNLYEMPDSLSDWGGRTELRRISKKKIEESIEYLLEEYKSLQLWKFLHTHTVVTLQEKDEIFKRIGETDPLYEWTE
;
A
#
# COMPACT_ATOMS: atom_id res chain seq x y z
N MET A 1 -20.62 6.73 71.78
CA MET A 1 -20.03 6.81 70.42
C MET A 1 -20.84 5.91 69.49
N ALA A 2 -21.66 6.47 68.61
CA ALA A 2 -22.48 5.70 67.67
C ALA A 2 -21.78 5.56 66.31
N ASN A 3 -21.65 4.33 65.85
CA ASN A 3 -20.89 3.86 64.69
C ASN A 3 -21.39 4.51 63.37
N LYS A 4 -20.56 5.36 62.74
CA LYS A 4 -20.97 6.30 61.68
C LYS A 4 -20.87 5.75 60.24
N ASN A 5 -21.06 4.44 60.03
CA ASN A 5 -20.82 3.82 58.72
C ASN A 5 -21.86 2.76 58.28
N GLN A 6 -23.15 2.91 58.65
CA GLN A 6 -24.21 2.06 58.08
C GLN A 6 -24.80 2.63 56.79
N VAL A 7 -24.82 1.80 55.73
CA VAL A 7 -25.43 2.12 54.43
C VAL A 7 -26.96 2.09 54.55
N ILE A 8 -27.64 3.17 54.18
CA ILE A 8 -29.11 3.26 54.14
C ILE A 8 -29.67 2.20 53.18
N ASN A 9 -30.59 1.36 53.66
CA ASN A 9 -31.27 0.38 52.83
C ASN A 9 -32.39 1.05 51.99
N GLU A 10 -32.26 1.00 50.67
CA GLU A 10 -33.23 1.60 49.74
C GLU A 10 -34.22 0.59 49.15
N LYS A 11 -34.13 -0.71 49.52
CA LYS A 11 -35.01 -1.75 48.96
C LYS A 11 -36.48 -1.41 49.22
N GLY A 12 -37.30 -1.40 48.16
CA GLY A 12 -38.73 -1.10 48.21
C GLY A 12 -39.09 0.37 48.01
N ASN A 13 -38.13 1.30 48.08
CA ASN A 13 -38.41 2.73 47.92
C ASN A 13 -38.72 3.09 46.46
N ALA A 14 -39.65 4.02 46.25
CA ALA A 14 -40.02 4.55 44.94
C ALA A 14 -39.57 6.01 44.76
N TYR A 15 -38.99 6.31 43.59
CA TYR A 15 -38.45 7.60 43.20
C TYR A 15 -38.92 8.00 41.81
N THR A 16 -39.96 8.84 41.75
CA THR A 16 -40.59 9.25 40.49
C THR A 16 -41.06 8.06 39.65
N ARG A 17 -40.31 7.62 38.62
CA ARG A 17 -40.64 6.45 37.79
C ARG A 17 -39.83 5.19 38.14
N LEU A 18 -38.96 5.25 39.15
CA LEU A 18 -38.06 4.15 39.53
C LEU A 18 -38.47 3.53 40.87
N THR A 19 -38.55 2.21 40.94
CA THR A 19 -38.79 1.45 42.18
C THR A 19 -37.58 0.58 42.48
N VAL A 20 -37.03 0.67 43.70
CA VAL A 20 -35.81 -0.06 44.06
C VAL A 20 -36.13 -1.52 44.39
N ILE A 21 -35.54 -2.43 43.62
CA ILE A 21 -35.80 -3.88 43.72
C ILE A 21 -34.84 -4.56 44.69
N LYS A 22 -33.53 -4.29 44.54
CA LYS A 22 -32.48 -4.96 45.33
C LYS A 22 -31.17 -4.17 45.36
N ARG A 23 -30.32 -4.53 46.31
CA ARG A 23 -28.96 -4.00 46.41
C ARG A 23 -28.13 -4.44 45.20
N GLY A 24 -27.44 -3.50 44.59
CA GLY A 24 -26.46 -3.73 43.53
C GLY A 24 -25.02 -3.68 44.06
N PRO A 25 -24.01 -3.90 43.18
CA PRO A 25 -22.61 -3.93 43.57
C PRO A 25 -22.13 -2.56 44.07
N ASP A 26 -21.16 -2.58 44.97
CA ASP A 26 -20.50 -1.35 45.43
C ASP A 26 -19.58 -0.79 44.36
N LYS A 27 -19.63 0.53 44.18
CA LYS A 27 -18.79 1.22 43.21
C LYS A 27 -17.76 2.10 43.92
N LEU A 28 -16.49 1.76 43.75
CA LEU A 28 -15.37 2.62 44.12
C LEU A 28 -15.46 3.94 43.36
N GLN A 29 -15.47 5.05 44.09
CA GLN A 29 -15.42 6.39 43.53
C GLN A 29 -13.96 6.87 43.43
N THR A 30 -13.74 7.92 42.64
CA THR A 30 -12.44 8.61 42.52
C THR A 30 -11.94 9.24 43.83
N ASP A 31 -12.82 9.41 44.82
CA ASP A 31 -12.49 9.89 46.17
C ASP A 31 -12.09 8.75 47.14
N GLY A 32 -11.88 7.54 46.62
CA GLY A 32 -11.51 6.35 47.40
C GLY A 32 -12.65 5.70 48.18
N LYS A 33 -13.87 6.25 48.14
CA LYS A 33 -15.02 5.73 48.92
C LYS A 33 -15.89 4.80 48.08
N PHE A 34 -16.37 3.72 48.69
CA PHE A 34 -17.37 2.86 48.08
C PHE A 34 -18.76 3.47 48.21
N ARG A 35 -19.53 3.48 47.10
CA ARG A 35 -20.92 3.92 47.11
C ARG A 35 -21.87 2.77 46.81
N ALA A 36 -22.95 2.79 47.59
CA ALA A 36 -24.06 1.89 47.43
C ALA A 36 -24.85 2.14 46.14
N LEU A 37 -24.91 1.14 45.27
CA LEU A 37 -25.76 1.11 44.09
C LEU A 37 -26.96 0.19 44.30
N TRP A 38 -28.06 0.53 43.63
CA TRP A 38 -29.36 -0.11 43.77
C TRP A 38 -29.95 -0.40 42.41
N TRP A 39 -30.40 -1.63 42.22
CA TRP A 39 -31.14 -2.04 41.03
C TRP A 39 -32.57 -1.52 41.14
N CYS A 40 -33.00 -0.73 40.16
CA CYS A 40 -34.31 -0.12 40.12
C CYS A 40 -35.09 -0.55 38.88
N GLU A 41 -36.36 -0.87 39.05
CA GLU A 41 -37.30 -1.08 37.95
C GLU A 41 -37.90 0.27 37.52
N CYS A 42 -37.97 0.54 36.22
CA CYS A 42 -38.68 1.71 35.74
C CYS A 42 -40.12 1.34 35.35
N ASN A 43 -41.11 2.16 35.74
CA ASN A 43 -42.52 1.96 35.40
C ASN A 43 -42.84 2.03 33.88
N CYS A 44 -41.85 2.34 33.03
CA CYS A 44 -42.00 2.24 31.59
C CYS A 44 -41.84 0.80 31.07
N GLY A 45 -41.53 -0.18 31.94
CA GLY A 45 -41.66 -1.61 31.66
C GLY A 45 -40.48 -2.28 30.94
N PHE A 46 -39.37 -1.59 30.70
CA PHE A 46 -38.32 -2.11 29.79
C PHE A 46 -36.91 -2.22 30.37
N LEU A 47 -36.61 -1.65 31.56
CA LEU A 47 -35.22 -1.53 32.03
C LEU A 47 -35.09 -1.60 33.55
N CYS A 48 -34.24 -2.53 34.01
CA CYS A 48 -33.60 -2.46 35.33
C CYS A 48 -32.36 -1.57 35.23
N VAL A 49 -32.32 -0.47 36.00
CA VAL A 49 -31.20 0.47 36.02
C VAL A 49 -30.46 0.44 37.35
N LEU A 50 -29.14 0.53 37.30
CA LEU A 50 -28.29 0.58 38.48
C LEU A 50 -28.02 2.04 38.85
N VAL A 51 -28.51 2.49 40.01
CA VAL A 51 -28.46 3.89 40.43
C VAL A 51 -27.91 4.01 41.85
N SER A 52 -27.10 5.03 42.12
CA SER A 52 -26.64 5.28 43.49
C SER A 52 -27.77 5.79 44.38
N GLY A 53 -27.81 5.37 45.65
CA GLY A 53 -28.84 5.83 46.60
C GLY A 53 -28.90 7.36 46.72
N LYS A 54 -27.73 8.03 46.67
CA LYS A 54 -27.63 9.49 46.65
C LYS A 54 -28.36 10.13 45.46
N GLN A 55 -28.26 9.54 44.26
CA GLN A 55 -28.90 10.10 43.07
C GLN A 55 -30.42 9.89 43.06
N LEU A 56 -30.90 8.80 43.66
CA LEU A 56 -32.31 8.55 43.88
C LEU A 56 -32.90 9.59 44.83
N ARG A 57 -32.33 9.71 46.04
CA ARG A 57 -32.81 10.65 47.07
C ARG A 57 -32.76 12.12 46.63
N ASN A 58 -31.72 12.51 45.89
CA ASN A 58 -31.58 13.88 45.41
C ASN A 58 -32.32 14.15 44.08
N GLY A 59 -33.11 13.19 43.59
CA GLY A 59 -33.93 13.34 42.38
C GLY A 59 -33.13 13.57 41.09
N ARG A 60 -31.84 13.23 41.07
CA ARG A 60 -31.00 13.35 39.85
C ARG A 60 -31.36 12.29 38.81
N THR A 61 -31.77 11.11 39.27
CA THR A 61 -32.20 10.02 38.41
C THR A 61 -33.67 9.73 38.66
N LYS A 62 -34.53 10.13 37.72
CA LYS A 62 -36.01 10.07 37.86
C LYS A 62 -36.67 8.96 37.04
N SER A 63 -35.94 8.35 36.11
CA SER A 63 -36.39 7.29 35.21
C SER A 63 -35.18 6.58 34.60
N CYS A 64 -35.39 5.49 33.87
CA CYS A 64 -34.35 4.86 33.05
C CYS A 64 -33.87 5.73 31.86
N GLY A 65 -34.42 6.93 31.69
CA GLY A 65 -34.16 7.83 30.55
C GLY A 65 -35.38 8.06 29.65
N CYS A 66 -36.48 7.34 29.86
CA CYS A 66 -37.72 7.49 29.07
C CYS A 66 -38.30 8.92 29.09
N ILE A 67 -38.26 9.61 30.24
CA ILE A 67 -38.73 11.00 30.36
C ILE A 67 -37.96 11.94 29.40
N ARG A 68 -36.65 11.73 29.23
CA ARG A 68 -35.82 12.53 28.32
C ARG A 68 -36.18 12.29 26.86
N LYS A 69 -36.49 11.03 26.51
CA LYS A 69 -36.91 10.62 25.15
C LYS A 69 -38.27 11.23 24.79
N GLU A 70 -39.23 11.22 25.71
CA GLU A 70 -40.56 11.84 25.52
C GLU A 70 -40.44 13.34 25.20
N LYS A 71 -39.69 14.10 26.01
CA LYS A 71 -39.48 15.54 25.81
C LYS A 71 -38.73 15.89 24.52
N ALA A 72 -37.88 15.01 24.01
CA ALA A 72 -37.20 15.22 22.73
C ALA A 72 -38.18 15.11 21.55
N ARG A 73 -39.08 14.12 21.59
CA ARG A 73 -40.10 13.89 20.56
C ARG A 73 -41.04 15.09 20.41
N THR A 74 -41.51 15.67 21.51
CA THR A 74 -42.42 16.84 21.49
C THR A 74 -41.77 18.07 20.84
N ARG A 75 -40.49 18.35 21.14
CA ARG A 75 -39.77 19.50 20.56
C ARG A 75 -39.54 19.38 19.05
N GLN A 76 -39.40 18.16 18.54
CA GLN A 76 -39.21 17.90 17.12
C GLN A 76 -40.47 18.22 16.30
N ILE A 77 -41.66 17.95 16.85
CA ILE A 77 -42.95 18.21 16.17
C ILE A 77 -43.17 19.72 15.95
N LEU A 78 -42.91 20.54 16.98
CA LEU A 78 -43.10 22.00 16.91
C LEU A 78 -42.14 22.67 15.90
N ARG A 79 -40.89 22.19 15.83
CA ARG A 79 -39.87 22.72 14.92
C ARG A 79 -40.18 22.47 13.43
N ASN A 80 -40.91 21.39 13.13
CA ASN A 80 -41.27 21.02 11.76
C ASN A 80 -42.37 21.92 11.15
N LYS A 81 -43.30 22.48 11.96
CA LYS A 81 -44.36 23.37 11.45
C LYS A 81 -43.83 24.71 10.91
N ASN A 82 -42.93 25.37 11.65
CA ASN A 82 -42.38 26.69 11.25
C ASN A 82 -41.41 26.62 10.06
N SER A 83 -40.81 25.45 9.83
CA SER A 83 -39.84 25.21 8.75
C SER A 83 -40.50 25.11 7.36
N LYS A 84 -41.79 24.71 7.29
CA LYS A 84 -42.53 24.56 6.02
C LYS A 84 -42.85 25.89 5.32
N ILE A 85 -43.10 26.97 6.09
CA ILE A 85 -43.57 28.26 5.57
C ILE A 85 -42.43 29.08 4.92
N LYS A 86 -41.21 29.03 5.48
CA LYS A 86 -40.04 29.77 4.95
C LYS A 86 -39.47 29.24 3.63
N ASN A 87 -39.66 27.95 3.32
CA ASN A 87 -38.99 27.28 2.19
C ASN A 87 -39.61 27.54 0.81
N ASN A 88 -40.80 28.14 0.72
CA ASN A 88 -41.52 28.34 -0.56
C ASN A 88 -41.15 29.63 -1.33
N LYS A 89 -40.30 30.51 -0.77
CA LYS A 89 -39.97 31.84 -1.35
C LYS A 89 -38.55 31.98 -1.91
N ILE A 90 -37.75 30.93 -1.94
CA ILE A 90 -36.31 31.00 -2.29
C ILE A 90 -36.11 30.75 -3.79
N ASN A 91 -35.40 31.65 -4.47
CA ASN A 91 -34.94 31.47 -5.85
C ASN A 91 -33.63 30.66 -5.85
N GLU A 92 -33.61 29.55 -6.58
CA GLU A 92 -32.48 28.61 -6.58
C GLU A 92 -31.63 28.66 -7.85
N ILE A 93 -32.03 29.45 -8.86
CA ILE A 93 -31.33 29.50 -10.15
C ILE A 93 -29.91 30.05 -9.97
N GLY A 94 -28.91 29.34 -10.50
CA GLY A 94 -27.49 29.68 -10.40
C GLY A 94 -26.78 29.14 -9.16
N ASN A 95 -27.52 28.69 -8.13
CA ASN A 95 -26.92 28.16 -6.92
C ASN A 95 -26.29 26.77 -7.16
N LYS A 96 -25.18 26.51 -6.47
CA LYS A 96 -24.49 25.21 -6.48
C LYS A 96 -24.70 24.46 -5.16
N TYR A 97 -25.04 23.18 -5.28
CA TYR A 97 -25.34 22.27 -4.17
C TYR A 97 -24.57 20.96 -4.39
N GLY A 98 -23.48 20.75 -3.66
CA GLY A 98 -22.58 19.62 -3.91
C GLY A 98 -22.08 19.64 -5.36
N MET A 99 -22.39 18.58 -6.11
CA MET A 99 -22.04 18.44 -7.54
C MET A 99 -23.11 19.00 -8.49
N LEU A 100 -24.20 19.58 -7.98
CA LEU A 100 -25.32 20.06 -8.77
C LEU A 100 -25.33 21.57 -8.89
N THR A 101 -25.31 22.07 -10.11
CA THR A 101 -25.55 23.49 -10.42
C THR A 101 -26.96 23.65 -10.96
N VAL A 102 -27.74 24.54 -10.36
CA VAL A 102 -29.12 24.80 -10.79
C VAL A 102 -29.13 25.68 -12.04
N VAL A 103 -29.69 25.18 -13.13
CA VAL A 103 -29.68 25.85 -14.45
C VAL A 103 -30.95 26.64 -14.68
N LYS A 104 -32.13 26.03 -14.50
CA LYS A 104 -33.43 26.68 -14.76
C LYS A 104 -34.56 26.05 -13.95
N LYS A 105 -35.69 26.76 -13.86
CA LYS A 105 -36.89 26.26 -13.19
C LYS A 105 -37.53 25.13 -14.00
N ALA A 106 -38.05 24.12 -13.31
CA ALA A 106 -38.78 23.00 -13.90
C ALA A 106 -40.27 23.03 -13.51
N PRO A 107 -41.14 22.25 -14.17
CA PRO A 107 -42.54 22.14 -13.80
C PRO A 107 -42.69 21.63 -12.35
N SER A 108 -43.44 22.37 -11.54
CA SER A 108 -43.71 22.02 -10.15
C SER A 108 -44.35 20.63 -10.07
N ILE A 109 -43.85 19.78 -9.17
CA ILE A 109 -44.39 18.43 -8.98
C ILE A 109 -45.43 18.46 -7.87
N ARG A 110 -46.62 17.93 -8.16
CA ARG A 110 -47.73 17.75 -7.21
C ARG A 110 -47.79 16.30 -6.75
N TYR A 111 -47.74 16.08 -5.44
CA TYR A 111 -47.83 14.75 -4.84
C TYR A 111 -49.29 14.35 -4.56
N PRO A 112 -49.59 13.04 -4.44
CA PRO A 112 -50.95 12.55 -4.14
C PRO A 112 -51.58 13.14 -2.87
N ASN A 113 -50.76 13.54 -1.90
CA ASN A 113 -51.19 14.20 -0.66
C ASN A 113 -51.54 15.70 -0.85
N GLY A 114 -51.62 16.19 -2.08
CA GLY A 114 -51.94 17.57 -2.44
C GLY A 114 -50.77 18.55 -2.30
N THR A 115 -49.60 18.12 -1.83
CA THR A 115 -48.44 19.01 -1.65
C THR A 115 -47.75 19.27 -2.99
N THR A 116 -47.51 20.54 -3.31
CA THR A 116 -46.78 20.97 -4.51
C THR A 116 -45.38 21.44 -4.15
N PHE A 117 -44.35 20.98 -4.87
CA PHE A 117 -42.97 21.42 -4.69
C PHE A 117 -42.45 22.12 -5.94
N ALA A 118 -41.75 23.24 -5.72
CA ALA A 118 -40.94 23.87 -6.75
C ALA A 118 -39.73 22.97 -7.09
N THR A 119 -39.48 22.80 -8.37
CA THR A 119 -38.43 21.95 -8.95
C THR A 119 -37.56 22.75 -9.90
N TYR A 120 -36.35 22.24 -10.12
CA TYR A 120 -35.34 22.86 -10.94
C TYR A 120 -34.56 21.81 -11.72
N TYR A 121 -34.16 22.17 -12.94
CA TYR A 121 -33.21 21.42 -13.74
C TYR A 121 -31.80 21.74 -13.27
N CYS A 122 -31.00 20.71 -13.00
CA CYS A 122 -29.66 20.80 -12.45
C CYS A 122 -28.66 20.08 -13.36
N LYS A 123 -27.50 20.70 -13.60
CA LYS A 123 -26.35 20.06 -14.24
C LYS A 123 -25.47 19.41 -13.17
N CYS A 124 -24.99 18.20 -13.42
CA CYS A 124 -24.07 17.50 -12.52
C CYS A 124 -22.62 17.57 -13.02
N ASP A 125 -21.67 17.75 -12.10
CA ASP A 125 -20.24 17.85 -12.43
C ASP A 125 -19.60 16.51 -12.86
N CYS A 126 -20.30 15.38 -12.71
CA CYS A 126 -19.76 14.04 -13.03
C CYS A 126 -19.60 13.74 -14.54
N GLY A 127 -19.85 14.73 -15.41
CA GLY A 127 -19.80 14.55 -16.86
C GLY A 127 -21.08 13.98 -17.48
N ASN A 128 -22.15 13.74 -16.70
CA ASN A 128 -23.46 13.42 -17.25
C ASN A 128 -23.98 14.63 -18.06
N PRO A 129 -24.26 14.49 -19.37
CA PRO A 129 -24.74 15.60 -20.19
C PRO A 129 -26.19 16.00 -19.88
N GLU A 130 -26.97 15.16 -19.21
CA GLU A 130 -28.38 15.41 -18.93
C GLU A 130 -28.63 16.33 -17.73
N LEU A 131 -29.64 17.19 -17.87
CA LEU A 131 -30.16 17.99 -16.76
C LEU A 131 -31.14 17.15 -15.93
N ILE A 132 -30.83 16.95 -14.66
CA ILE A 132 -31.70 16.22 -13.73
C ILE A 132 -32.67 17.16 -13.03
N ILE A 133 -33.87 16.67 -12.69
CA ILE A 133 -34.87 17.46 -11.96
C ILE A 133 -34.73 17.20 -10.46
N LYS A 134 -34.59 18.26 -9.66
CA LYS A 134 -34.56 18.19 -8.18
C LYS A 134 -35.48 19.24 -7.55
N THR A 135 -36.01 18.93 -6.37
CA THR A 135 -36.83 19.88 -5.60
C THR A 135 -35.96 20.87 -4.83
N GLY A 136 -36.45 22.09 -4.61
CA GLY A 136 -35.71 23.09 -3.81
C GLY A 136 -35.42 22.61 -2.38
N ASN A 137 -36.32 21.83 -1.78
CA ASN A 137 -36.08 21.24 -0.46
C ASN A 137 -34.95 20.21 -0.45
N TYR A 138 -34.82 19.42 -1.52
CA TYR A 138 -33.71 18.48 -1.65
C TYR A 138 -32.38 19.25 -1.70
N LEU A 139 -32.29 20.27 -2.57
CA LEU A 139 -31.11 21.13 -2.73
C LEU A 139 -30.69 21.80 -1.41
N ARG A 140 -31.65 22.29 -0.62
CA ARG A 140 -31.37 22.95 0.67
C ARG A 140 -31.16 22.00 1.85
N SER A 141 -31.36 20.69 1.68
CA SER A 141 -31.29 19.76 2.80
C SER A 141 -29.84 19.65 3.33
N LYS A 142 -29.64 19.61 4.65
CA LYS A 142 -28.31 19.56 5.29
C LYS A 142 -27.53 18.24 5.03
N ASN A 143 -28.09 17.29 4.30
CA ASN A 143 -27.43 16.06 3.84
C ASN A 143 -26.53 16.28 2.61
N SER A 144 -26.09 17.53 2.39
CA SER A 144 -25.80 18.11 1.07
C SER A 144 -24.45 17.77 0.47
N LEU A 145 -23.40 17.60 1.28
CA LEU A 145 -22.05 17.50 0.72
C LEU A 145 -21.77 16.20 -0.06
N VAL A 146 -22.51 15.12 0.23
CA VAL A 146 -22.28 13.80 -0.40
C VAL A 146 -23.41 13.36 -1.32
N LEU A 147 -24.64 13.86 -1.11
CA LEU A 147 -25.82 13.33 -1.80
C LEU A 147 -26.30 14.20 -2.96
N HIS A 148 -25.92 15.47 -3.05
CA HIS A 148 -26.34 16.34 -4.16
C HIS A 148 -25.52 16.05 -5.41
N SER A 149 -25.92 15.00 -6.09
CA SER A 149 -25.43 14.59 -7.39
C SER A 149 -26.58 14.02 -8.23
N CYS A 150 -26.31 13.62 -9.46
CA CYS A 150 -27.26 12.86 -10.27
C CYS A 150 -27.50 11.42 -9.78
N GLY A 151 -26.83 11.00 -8.70
CA GLY A 151 -26.82 9.62 -8.19
C GLY A 151 -25.45 8.97 -8.27
N CYS A 152 -24.51 9.56 -9.03
CA CYS A 152 -23.15 9.06 -9.19
C CYS A 152 -22.39 8.98 -7.86
N ALA A 153 -22.60 9.92 -6.93
CA ALA A 153 -21.93 9.89 -5.63
C ALA A 153 -22.38 8.69 -4.78
N GLU A 154 -23.66 8.28 -4.88
CA GLU A 154 -24.18 7.12 -4.18
C GLU A 154 -23.73 5.80 -4.85
N GLN A 155 -23.66 5.76 -6.18
CA GLN A 155 -23.10 4.62 -6.91
C GLN A 155 -21.63 4.41 -6.55
N ASN A 156 -20.81 5.46 -6.56
CA ASN A 156 -19.41 5.38 -6.13
C ASN A 156 -19.28 4.94 -4.66
N ARG A 157 -20.12 5.45 -3.76
CA ARG A 157 -20.13 5.01 -2.37
C ARG A 157 -20.45 3.53 -2.23
N LYS A 158 -21.42 3.01 -2.99
CA LYS A 158 -21.77 1.58 -3.00
C LYS A 158 -20.64 0.73 -3.58
N GLN A 159 -19.98 1.20 -4.65
CA GLN A 159 -18.82 0.56 -5.24
C GLN A 159 -17.66 0.45 -4.23
N ILE A 160 -17.30 1.56 -3.58
CA ILE A 160 -16.27 1.61 -2.53
C ILE A 160 -16.67 0.71 -1.34
N SER A 161 -17.94 0.71 -0.95
CA SER A 161 -18.43 -0.15 0.13
C SER A 161 -18.34 -1.63 -0.24
N TYR A 162 -18.66 -1.98 -1.49
CA TYR A 162 -18.54 -3.34 -2.01
C TYR A 162 -17.08 -3.79 -2.04
N GLU A 163 -16.17 -2.97 -2.58
CA GLU A 163 -14.72 -3.23 -2.60
C GLU A 163 -14.16 -3.41 -1.19
N LYS A 164 -14.59 -2.58 -0.23
CA LYS A 164 -14.20 -2.71 1.19
C LYS A 164 -14.76 -3.94 1.88
N GLN A 165 -15.88 -4.51 1.43
CA GLN A 165 -16.50 -5.69 2.05
C GLN A 165 -16.13 -6.99 1.34
N ASN A 166 -15.65 -6.92 0.10
CA ASN A 166 -15.30 -8.09 -0.70
C ASN A 166 -13.94 -8.68 -0.26
N PRO A 167 -13.92 -9.87 0.37
CA PRO A 167 -12.68 -10.46 0.89
C PRO A 167 -11.66 -10.80 -0.20
N PHE A 168 -12.11 -11.05 -1.43
CA PHE A 168 -11.22 -11.32 -2.55
C PHE A 168 -10.49 -10.06 -3.00
N LEU A 169 -11.20 -8.94 -3.19
CA LEU A 169 -10.59 -7.66 -3.57
C LEU A 169 -9.64 -7.15 -2.48
N GLN A 170 -9.98 -7.36 -1.19
CA GLN A 170 -9.06 -7.08 -0.10
C GLN A 170 -7.76 -7.88 -0.19
N ARG A 171 -7.80 -9.16 -0.61
CA ARG A 171 -6.59 -9.98 -0.79
C ARG A 171 -5.73 -9.49 -1.96
N VAL A 172 -6.35 -9.09 -3.07
CA VAL A 172 -5.64 -8.50 -4.23
C VAL A 172 -4.92 -7.23 -3.81
N GLU A 173 -5.61 -6.30 -3.15
CA GLU A 173 -5.02 -5.05 -2.68
C GLU A 173 -3.96 -5.26 -1.59
N PHE A 174 -4.19 -6.20 -0.67
CA PHE A 174 -3.17 -6.60 0.30
C PHE A 174 -1.92 -7.14 -0.40
N HIS A 175 -2.08 -8.01 -1.40
CA HIS A 175 -0.96 -8.53 -2.18
C HIS A 175 -0.20 -7.42 -2.92
N LYS A 176 -0.89 -6.50 -3.62
CA LYS A 176 -0.25 -5.34 -4.25
C LYS A 176 0.51 -4.48 -3.25
N LYS A 177 -0.04 -4.26 -2.05
CA LYS A 177 0.67 -3.55 -0.98
C LYS A 177 1.94 -4.28 -0.56
N GLN A 178 1.93 -5.61 -0.47
CA GLN A 178 3.16 -6.39 -0.22
C GLN A 178 4.18 -6.24 -1.36
N LEU A 179 3.75 -6.20 -2.62
CA LEU A 179 4.66 -5.96 -3.75
C LEU A 179 5.30 -4.57 -3.67
N SER A 180 4.53 -3.55 -3.28
CA SER A 180 5.04 -2.17 -3.15
C SER A 180 6.17 -2.03 -2.12
N PHE A 181 6.20 -2.88 -1.08
CA PHE A 181 7.29 -2.90 -0.10
C PHE A 181 8.65 -3.22 -0.75
N TYR A 182 8.66 -4.10 -1.75
CA TYR A 182 9.88 -4.49 -2.45
C TYR A 182 10.11 -3.67 -3.72
N SER A 183 9.05 -3.13 -4.35
CA SER A 183 9.11 -2.32 -5.58
C SER A 183 9.89 -2.98 -6.74
N LYS A 184 9.88 -4.32 -6.82
CA LYS A 184 10.60 -5.09 -7.86
C LYS A 184 9.72 -5.58 -9.00
N ALA A 185 8.42 -5.67 -8.77
CA ALA A 185 7.46 -6.22 -9.72
C ALA A 185 6.07 -5.68 -9.48
N GLU A 186 5.30 -5.57 -10.55
CA GLU A 186 3.89 -5.20 -10.56
C GLU A 186 3.05 -6.41 -10.97
N LEU A 187 1.92 -6.63 -10.29
CA LEU A 187 0.96 -7.65 -10.67
C LEU A 187 0.19 -7.19 -11.92
N THR A 188 0.34 -7.90 -13.03
CA THR A 188 -0.34 -7.61 -14.30
C THR A 188 -1.39 -8.65 -14.69
N GLY A 189 -1.27 -9.87 -14.17
CA GLY A 189 -2.22 -10.96 -14.38
C GLY A 189 -3.38 -10.98 -13.38
N THR A 190 -4.33 -11.89 -13.61
CA THR A 190 -5.44 -12.12 -12.67
C THR A 190 -4.95 -12.84 -11.42
N TYR A 191 -5.06 -12.21 -10.25
CA TYR A 191 -4.77 -12.84 -8.96
C TYR A 191 -5.95 -13.70 -8.51
N ILE A 192 -5.70 -14.99 -8.26
CA ILE A 192 -6.73 -15.93 -7.77
C ILE A 192 -6.49 -16.23 -6.29
N ASN A 193 -5.28 -16.70 -5.96
CA ASN A 193 -4.82 -17.00 -4.62
C ASN A 193 -3.28 -17.12 -4.61
N GLU A 194 -2.69 -17.30 -3.42
CA GLU A 194 -1.22 -17.37 -3.23
C GLU A 194 -0.50 -18.54 -3.91
N LYS A 195 -1.24 -19.59 -4.30
CA LYS A 195 -0.74 -20.85 -4.85
C LYS A 195 -1.00 -21.02 -6.35
N THR A 196 -1.74 -20.11 -6.98
CA THR A 196 -1.99 -20.14 -8.42
C THR A 196 -1.06 -19.18 -9.13
N ARG A 197 -0.38 -19.64 -10.18
CA ARG A 197 0.51 -18.78 -10.98
C ARG A 197 -0.28 -17.66 -11.63
N THR A 198 0.33 -16.49 -11.69
CA THR A 198 -0.19 -15.32 -12.39
C THR A 198 0.96 -14.47 -12.93
N GLN A 199 0.63 -13.52 -13.79
CA GLN A 199 1.62 -12.69 -14.49
C GLN A 199 2.03 -11.50 -13.64
N TYR A 200 3.33 -11.23 -13.67
CA TYR A 200 3.93 -10.05 -13.06
C TYR A 200 4.90 -9.41 -14.03
N THR A 201 4.88 -8.09 -14.12
CA THR A 201 5.90 -7.33 -14.83
C THR A 201 7.03 -6.96 -13.87
N CYS A 202 8.25 -7.27 -14.24
CA CYS A 202 9.42 -6.87 -13.49
C CYS A 202 9.63 -5.37 -13.68
N LEU A 203 9.63 -4.61 -12.57
CA LEU A 203 9.90 -3.17 -12.63
C LEU A 203 11.40 -2.88 -12.88
N LEU A 204 12.26 -3.87 -12.67
CA LEU A 204 13.71 -3.75 -12.91
C LEU A 204 14.07 -4.01 -14.38
N HIS A 205 13.40 -4.96 -15.01
CA HIS A 205 13.77 -5.47 -16.35
C HIS A 205 12.69 -5.22 -17.43
N GLY A 206 11.51 -4.70 -17.06
CA GLY A 206 10.39 -4.46 -17.97
C GLY A 206 9.68 -5.72 -18.48
N GLU A 207 10.21 -6.91 -18.22
CA GLU A 207 9.67 -8.18 -18.71
C GLU A 207 8.51 -8.72 -17.86
N THR A 208 7.54 -9.36 -18.52
CA THR A 208 6.42 -10.05 -17.86
C THR A 208 6.70 -11.55 -17.71
N HIS A 209 6.59 -12.07 -16.49
CA HIS A 209 6.84 -13.48 -16.17
C HIS A 209 5.72 -14.06 -15.31
N ASP A 210 5.46 -15.37 -15.49
CA ASP A 210 4.59 -16.11 -14.59
C ASP A 210 5.29 -16.44 -13.27
N ALA A 211 4.66 -16.08 -12.16
CA ALA A 211 5.13 -16.40 -10.82
C ALA A 211 3.99 -16.73 -9.86
N LEU A 212 4.34 -17.43 -8.76
CA LEU A 212 3.41 -17.65 -7.65
C LEU A 212 3.38 -16.39 -6.77
N PRO A 213 2.19 -15.85 -6.43
CA PRO A 213 2.09 -14.66 -5.57
C PRO A 213 2.83 -14.82 -4.24
N MET A 214 2.82 -16.00 -3.61
CA MET A 214 3.56 -16.23 -2.36
C MET A 214 5.08 -16.06 -2.49
N ASN A 215 5.63 -16.28 -3.69
CA ASN A 215 7.06 -16.10 -3.94
C ASN A 215 7.40 -14.63 -4.13
N MET A 216 6.46 -13.87 -4.72
CA MET A 216 6.58 -12.43 -4.89
C MET A 216 6.51 -11.71 -3.55
N GLN A 217 5.64 -12.17 -2.63
CA GLN A 217 5.57 -11.67 -1.26
C GLN A 217 6.85 -11.91 -0.45
N ARG A 218 7.64 -12.93 -0.79
CA ARG A 218 8.90 -13.26 -0.11
C ARG A 218 10.12 -12.58 -0.75
N GLY A 219 9.90 -11.67 -1.70
CA GLY A 219 10.98 -10.92 -2.36
C GLY A 219 11.90 -11.76 -3.25
N ARG A 220 11.51 -13.00 -3.62
CA ARG A 220 12.34 -13.91 -4.44
C ARG A 220 12.52 -13.46 -5.90
N GLY A 221 11.92 -12.32 -6.29
CA GLY A 221 12.00 -11.76 -7.64
C GLY A 221 11.38 -12.66 -8.72
N LEU A 222 11.35 -12.12 -9.94
CA LEU A 222 10.91 -12.83 -11.14
C LEU A 222 12.06 -13.59 -11.78
N ARG A 223 11.76 -14.45 -12.77
CA ARG A 223 12.76 -15.30 -13.43
C ARG A 223 13.93 -14.47 -13.98
N CYS A 224 13.65 -13.33 -14.62
CA CYS A 224 14.64 -12.34 -15.04
C CYS A 224 15.57 -11.88 -13.91
N CYS A 225 15.07 -11.72 -12.68
CA CYS A 225 15.89 -11.35 -11.51
C CYS A 225 16.73 -12.51 -10.95
N ARG A 226 16.35 -13.77 -11.25
CA ARG A 226 17.01 -14.97 -10.70
C ARG A 226 18.12 -15.51 -11.60
N LEU A 227 18.20 -15.07 -12.85
CA LEU A 227 19.27 -15.46 -13.77
C LEU A 227 20.67 -14.99 -13.29
N PHE A 228 20.74 -14.09 -12.30
CA PHE A 228 22.01 -13.59 -11.71
C PHE A 228 22.20 -13.94 -10.23
N GLN A 229 21.31 -14.73 -9.62
CA GLN A 229 21.45 -15.13 -8.22
C GLN A 229 22.03 -16.55 -8.12
N GLY A 230 23.35 -16.66 -7.98
CA GLY A 230 24.00 -17.95 -7.76
C GLY A 230 25.52 -17.99 -7.96
N SER A 231 26.14 -16.96 -8.54
CA SER A 231 27.60 -16.93 -8.64
C SER A 231 28.23 -16.71 -7.26
N ARG A 232 29.27 -17.50 -6.95
CA ARG A 232 30.12 -17.28 -5.76
C ARG A 232 30.73 -15.87 -5.75
N ASP A 233 30.91 -15.33 -6.94
CA ASP A 233 31.42 -13.99 -7.20
C ASP A 233 30.25 -13.06 -7.55
N SER A 234 29.77 -12.28 -6.57
CA SER A 234 28.60 -11.39 -6.67
C SER A 234 28.77 -10.15 -5.80
N VAL A 235 27.96 -9.10 -6.01
CA VAL A 235 27.97 -7.89 -5.16
C VAL A 235 27.67 -8.23 -3.69
N ALA A 236 26.78 -9.20 -3.45
CA ALA A 236 26.52 -9.72 -2.12
C ALA A 236 27.77 -10.33 -1.46
N ALA A 237 28.61 -11.01 -2.23
CA ALA A 237 29.86 -11.60 -1.76
C ALA A 237 30.95 -10.54 -1.52
N ILE A 238 30.97 -9.45 -2.30
CA ILE A 238 31.82 -8.28 -2.05
C ILE A 238 31.44 -7.67 -0.69
N LEU A 239 30.16 -7.40 -0.44
CA LEU A 239 29.68 -6.79 0.81
C LEU A 239 30.01 -7.63 2.05
N LYS A 240 29.94 -8.96 1.91
CA LYS A 240 30.25 -9.91 2.98
C LYS A 240 31.75 -10.23 3.11
N GLY A 241 32.59 -9.75 2.19
CA GLY A 241 34.01 -10.09 2.14
C GLY A 241 34.25 -11.58 1.93
N THR A 242 33.40 -12.27 1.17
CA THR A 242 33.49 -13.74 0.94
C THR A 242 34.01 -14.12 -0.44
N ILE A 243 34.42 -13.15 -1.26
CA ILE A 243 35.09 -13.41 -2.54
C ILE A 243 36.38 -14.20 -2.27
N ARG A 244 36.66 -15.24 -3.05
CA ARG A 244 37.93 -15.99 -2.92
C ARG A 244 39.04 -15.24 -3.63
N SER A 245 40.25 -15.23 -3.08
CA SER A 245 41.41 -14.60 -3.73
C SER A 245 41.16 -13.13 -4.11
N GLN A 246 40.58 -12.38 -3.18
CA GLN A 246 40.09 -11.00 -3.39
C GLN A 246 41.12 -10.07 -4.00
N GLU A 247 42.37 -10.23 -3.57
CA GLU A 247 43.52 -9.39 -3.92
C GLU A 247 44.27 -9.89 -5.16
N LYS A 248 43.91 -11.04 -5.72
CA LYS A 248 44.59 -11.52 -6.93
C LYS A 248 44.18 -10.68 -8.12
N GLU A 249 45.17 -10.29 -8.91
CA GLU A 249 44.93 -9.75 -10.23
C GLU A 249 44.03 -10.69 -11.03
N SER A 250 43.10 -10.12 -11.78
CA SER A 250 42.10 -10.88 -12.51
C SER A 250 41.77 -10.17 -13.81
N PHE A 251 41.42 -10.94 -14.83
CA PHE A 251 40.94 -10.45 -16.10
C PHE A 251 39.42 -10.31 -16.09
N ILE A 252 38.92 -9.22 -16.66
CA ILE A 252 37.58 -9.13 -17.24
C ILE A 252 37.73 -9.42 -18.73
N TYR A 253 36.95 -10.35 -19.25
CA TYR A 253 37.11 -10.80 -20.63
C TYR A 253 35.78 -10.92 -21.38
N ALA A 254 35.89 -10.97 -22.69
CA ALA A 254 34.81 -11.35 -23.60
C ALA A 254 35.36 -12.35 -24.64
N PHE A 255 34.64 -13.45 -24.83
CA PHE A 255 34.91 -14.44 -25.88
C PHE A 255 33.74 -14.51 -26.85
N GLU A 256 34.03 -14.87 -28.09
CA GLU A 256 33.01 -15.33 -29.04
C GLU A 256 32.50 -16.70 -28.64
N MET A 257 31.27 -17.03 -29.05
CA MET A 257 30.76 -18.39 -28.94
C MET A 257 31.02 -19.14 -30.24
N ARG A 258 31.69 -20.29 -30.16
CA ARG A 258 32.14 -21.07 -31.33
C ARG A 258 31.02 -21.41 -32.31
N ASN A 259 29.86 -21.79 -31.77
CA ASN A 259 28.69 -22.21 -32.54
C ASN A 259 27.63 -21.10 -32.68
N TYR A 260 27.87 -19.92 -32.09
CA TYR A 260 26.92 -18.79 -32.04
C TYR A 260 27.68 -17.46 -32.21
N PRO A 261 28.20 -17.14 -33.42
CA PRO A 261 29.09 -16.00 -33.65
C PRO A 261 28.46 -14.62 -33.34
N GLU A 262 27.14 -14.55 -33.22
CA GLU A 262 26.39 -13.38 -32.79
C GLU A 262 26.34 -13.18 -31.27
N LEU A 263 26.76 -14.19 -30.50
CA LEU A 263 26.79 -14.19 -29.04
C LEU A 263 28.21 -14.03 -28.51
N VAL A 264 28.30 -13.25 -27.45
CA VAL A 264 29.51 -13.01 -26.68
C VAL A 264 29.34 -13.57 -25.27
N LYS A 265 30.37 -14.26 -24.78
CA LYS A 265 30.50 -14.73 -23.41
C LYS A 265 31.37 -13.77 -22.62
N ILE A 266 30.79 -13.05 -21.66
CA ILE A 266 31.55 -12.21 -20.73
C ILE A 266 31.95 -13.01 -19.48
N GLY A 267 32.99 -12.58 -18.78
CA GLY A 267 33.32 -13.19 -17.49
C GLY A 267 34.58 -12.65 -16.83
N VAL A 268 34.91 -13.28 -15.70
CA VAL A 268 36.11 -12.98 -14.91
C VAL A 268 36.94 -14.23 -14.64
N ALA A 269 38.26 -14.10 -14.75
CA ALA A 269 39.20 -15.20 -14.46
C ALA A 269 40.50 -14.65 -13.87
N VAL A 270 41.19 -15.47 -13.08
CA VAL A 270 42.57 -15.16 -12.64
C VAL A 270 43.56 -15.41 -13.77
N ASP A 271 43.24 -16.38 -14.62
CA ASP A 271 44.05 -16.79 -15.77
C ASP A 271 43.10 -17.09 -16.93
N ILE A 272 43.34 -16.45 -18.08
CA ILE A 272 42.48 -16.54 -19.25
C ILE A 272 42.80 -17.77 -20.11
N ASP A 273 44.04 -18.28 -20.03
CA ASP A 273 44.51 -19.41 -20.82
C ASP A 273 43.94 -20.75 -20.30
N ILE A 274 43.51 -20.78 -19.03
CA ILE A 274 43.02 -21.99 -18.35
C ILE A 274 41.53 -22.29 -18.65
N ARG A 275 40.79 -21.42 -19.38
CA ARG A 275 39.31 -21.41 -19.30
C ARG A 275 38.41 -21.52 -20.54
N PRO A 276 38.85 -21.71 -21.79
CA PRO A 276 37.89 -22.01 -22.84
C PRO A 276 37.58 -23.52 -22.89
N ASP A 277 36.38 -23.90 -22.44
CA ASP A 277 35.80 -25.20 -22.82
C ASP A 277 35.39 -25.19 -24.31
N GLU A 278 34.82 -26.28 -24.82
CA GLU A 278 34.53 -26.45 -26.25
C GLU A 278 33.56 -25.40 -26.83
N GLU A 279 32.79 -24.70 -25.98
CA GLU A 279 31.81 -23.70 -26.40
C GLU A 279 32.45 -22.33 -26.70
N TYR A 280 33.63 -22.05 -26.13
CA TYR A 280 34.35 -20.80 -26.35
C TYR A 280 35.02 -20.79 -27.74
N GLY A 281 34.81 -19.69 -28.44
CA GLY A 281 35.50 -19.32 -29.68
C GLY A 281 36.70 -18.41 -29.39
N ASP A 282 36.95 -17.46 -30.31
CA ASP A 282 38.08 -16.55 -30.21
C ASP A 282 37.92 -15.52 -29.08
N LEU A 283 39.05 -15.15 -28.47
CA LEU A 283 39.10 -14.08 -27.49
C LEU A 283 38.86 -12.74 -28.20
N ILE A 284 37.86 -11.98 -27.73
CA ILE A 284 37.56 -10.64 -28.24
C ILE A 284 38.46 -9.62 -27.57
N CYS A 285 38.42 -9.58 -26.24
CA CYS A 285 39.20 -8.66 -25.43
C CYS A 285 39.39 -9.19 -24.01
N ALA A 286 40.45 -8.74 -23.34
CA ALA A 286 40.76 -9.06 -21.95
C ALA A 286 41.48 -7.89 -21.28
N PHE A 287 40.97 -7.46 -20.13
CA PHE A 287 41.50 -6.34 -19.37
C PHE A 287 41.94 -6.84 -17.99
N LEU A 288 43.22 -6.67 -17.68
CA LEU A 288 43.78 -7.01 -16.37
C LEU A 288 43.44 -5.92 -15.35
N VAL A 289 42.88 -6.33 -14.21
CA VAL A 289 42.64 -5.45 -13.06
C VAL A 289 43.34 -5.98 -11.83
N LYS A 290 43.70 -5.06 -10.93
CA LYS A 290 44.56 -5.32 -9.76
C LYS A 290 43.97 -6.26 -8.72
N SER A 291 42.66 -6.46 -8.71
CA SER A 291 42.00 -7.31 -7.74
C SER A 291 40.78 -8.01 -8.33
N ARG A 292 40.47 -9.18 -7.78
CA ARG A 292 39.28 -9.93 -8.15
C ARG A 292 38.00 -9.20 -7.75
N ILE A 293 38.03 -8.39 -6.69
CA ILE A 293 36.88 -7.55 -6.30
C ILE A 293 36.53 -6.57 -7.43
N ILE A 294 37.52 -5.89 -8.00
CA ILE A 294 37.32 -4.97 -9.12
C ILE A 294 36.71 -5.73 -10.29
N ALA A 295 37.29 -6.86 -10.67
CA ALA A 295 36.81 -7.67 -11.79
C ALA A 295 35.33 -8.04 -11.62
N VAL A 296 34.94 -8.50 -10.42
CA VAL A 296 33.56 -8.90 -10.10
C VAL A 296 32.61 -7.71 -10.06
N ALA A 297 33.06 -6.54 -9.60
CA ALA A 297 32.26 -5.32 -9.64
C ALA A 297 31.98 -4.88 -11.08
N ILE A 298 33.00 -4.85 -11.94
CA ILE A 298 32.86 -4.52 -13.36
C ILE A 298 31.96 -5.55 -14.06
N GLU A 299 32.16 -6.84 -13.81
CA GLU A 299 31.32 -7.89 -14.39
C GLU A 299 29.86 -7.75 -13.98
N ALA A 300 29.57 -7.44 -12.71
CA ALA A 300 28.21 -7.20 -12.25
C ALA A 300 27.57 -6.01 -12.98
N ALA A 301 28.27 -4.88 -13.06
CA ALA A 301 27.81 -3.70 -13.78
C ALA A 301 27.61 -3.97 -15.28
N LEU A 302 28.51 -4.73 -15.90
CA LEU A 302 28.42 -5.12 -17.31
C LEU A 302 27.21 -6.01 -17.55
N LYS A 303 26.95 -6.98 -16.65
CA LYS A 303 25.77 -7.86 -16.72
C LYS A 303 24.47 -7.07 -16.63
N ASP A 304 24.41 -6.07 -15.77
CA ASP A 304 23.25 -5.19 -15.59
C ASP A 304 23.06 -4.26 -16.79
N MET A 305 24.13 -3.61 -17.27
CA MET A 305 24.10 -2.71 -18.43
C MET A 305 23.68 -3.42 -19.71
N THR A 306 24.12 -4.67 -19.89
CA THR A 306 23.84 -5.47 -21.09
C THR A 306 22.69 -6.45 -20.89
N PHE A 307 21.92 -6.34 -19.79
CA PHE A 307 20.88 -7.30 -19.43
C PHE A 307 19.89 -7.57 -20.58
N ASN A 308 19.41 -6.53 -21.26
CA ASN A 308 18.44 -6.63 -22.36
C ASN A 308 19.00 -7.32 -23.63
N LEU A 309 20.31 -7.56 -23.67
CA LEU A 309 20.99 -8.27 -24.76
C LEU A 309 21.24 -9.74 -24.38
N TYR A 310 20.76 -10.20 -23.23
CA TYR A 310 20.86 -11.60 -22.84
C TYR A 310 20.10 -12.49 -23.82
N GLU A 311 20.77 -13.53 -24.30
CA GLU A 311 20.16 -14.57 -25.11
C GLU A 311 20.79 -15.92 -24.78
N MET A 312 19.95 -16.95 -24.66
CA MET A 312 20.39 -18.31 -24.35
C MET A 312 19.75 -19.28 -25.34
N PRO A 313 20.51 -19.83 -26.29
CA PRO A 313 20.07 -20.93 -27.14
C PRO A 313 19.67 -22.16 -26.30
N ASP A 314 18.64 -22.88 -26.74
CA ASP A 314 18.13 -24.07 -26.03
C ASP A 314 19.20 -25.15 -25.86
N SER A 315 20.12 -25.29 -26.81
CA SER A 315 21.26 -26.22 -26.78
C SER A 315 22.23 -25.96 -25.61
N LEU A 316 22.31 -24.73 -25.12
CA LEU A 316 23.21 -24.32 -24.04
C LEU A 316 22.50 -24.30 -22.68
N SER A 317 21.32 -24.91 -22.57
CA SER A 317 20.51 -24.87 -21.35
C SER A 317 21.20 -25.51 -20.14
N ASP A 318 22.10 -26.47 -20.33
CA ASP A 318 22.82 -27.14 -19.25
C ASP A 318 24.26 -26.64 -19.07
N TRP A 319 24.71 -25.73 -19.94
CA TRP A 319 26.06 -25.20 -19.89
C TRP A 319 26.24 -24.17 -18.77
N GLY A 320 27.35 -24.27 -18.02
CA GLY A 320 27.60 -23.46 -16.83
C GLY A 320 27.75 -21.96 -17.10
N GLY A 321 28.21 -21.57 -18.29
CA GLY A 321 28.43 -20.17 -18.69
C GLY A 321 27.21 -19.46 -19.28
N ARG A 322 26.06 -20.14 -19.34
CA ARG A 322 24.87 -19.66 -20.07
C ARG A 322 24.28 -18.35 -19.53
N THR A 323 24.61 -17.93 -18.31
CA THR A 323 24.09 -16.69 -17.69
C THR A 323 24.82 -15.43 -18.14
N GLU A 324 25.99 -15.60 -18.78
CA GLU A 324 26.84 -14.49 -19.23
C GLU A 324 26.83 -14.28 -20.75
N LEU A 325 25.90 -14.92 -21.46
CA LEU A 325 25.76 -14.75 -22.91
C LEU A 325 25.08 -13.42 -23.25
N ARG A 326 25.57 -12.71 -24.27
CA ARG A 326 25.03 -11.44 -24.76
C ARG A 326 25.04 -11.39 -26.29
N ARG A 327 23.93 -11.03 -26.92
CA ARG A 327 23.85 -10.69 -28.35
C ARG A 327 24.32 -9.24 -28.54
N ILE A 328 25.62 -9.06 -28.69
CA ILE A 328 26.30 -7.76 -28.77
C ILE A 328 27.48 -7.83 -29.74
N SER A 329 27.79 -6.74 -30.44
CA SER A 329 28.95 -6.73 -31.33
C SER A 329 30.27 -6.69 -30.54
N LYS A 330 31.31 -7.30 -31.12
CA LYS A 330 32.67 -7.37 -30.55
C LYS A 330 33.20 -5.99 -30.13
N LYS A 331 33.09 -5.02 -31.03
CA LYS A 331 33.46 -3.63 -30.75
C LYS A 331 32.67 -3.03 -29.60
N LYS A 332 31.35 -3.28 -29.55
CA LYS A 332 30.50 -2.65 -28.53
C LYS A 332 30.74 -3.24 -27.14
N ILE A 333 31.04 -4.54 -27.04
CA ILE A 333 31.35 -5.13 -25.74
C ILE A 333 32.68 -4.62 -25.18
N GLU A 334 33.69 -4.45 -26.04
CA GLU A 334 34.97 -3.85 -25.68
C GLU A 334 34.81 -2.41 -25.18
N GLU A 335 34.13 -1.56 -25.95
CA GLU A 335 33.79 -0.17 -25.54
C GLU A 335 33.03 -0.12 -24.21
N SER A 336 32.13 -1.07 -23.96
CA SER A 336 31.37 -1.15 -22.70
C SER A 336 32.24 -1.51 -21.49
N ILE A 337 33.22 -2.41 -21.67
CA ILE A 337 34.16 -2.75 -20.59
C ILE A 337 35.08 -1.57 -20.30
N GLU A 338 35.63 -0.93 -21.33
CA GLU A 338 36.48 0.27 -21.18
C GLU A 338 35.74 1.40 -20.45
N TYR A 339 34.49 1.68 -20.85
CA TYR A 339 33.66 2.67 -20.18
C TYR A 339 33.49 2.38 -18.69
N LEU A 340 33.19 1.13 -18.31
CA LEU A 340 33.02 0.76 -16.90
C LEU A 340 34.33 0.83 -16.12
N LEU A 341 35.47 0.53 -16.75
CA LEU A 341 36.79 0.68 -16.12
C LEU A 341 37.11 2.15 -15.84
N GLU A 342 36.83 3.06 -16.78
CA GLU A 342 36.99 4.50 -16.58
C GLU A 342 36.04 5.06 -15.49
N GLU A 343 34.78 4.63 -15.50
CA GLU A 343 33.84 4.97 -14.43
C GLU A 343 34.33 4.47 -13.07
N TYR A 344 34.89 3.26 -13.00
CA TYR A 344 35.45 2.71 -11.77
C TYR A 344 36.61 3.55 -11.25
N LYS A 345 37.54 3.97 -12.13
CA LYS A 345 38.65 4.86 -11.76
C LYS A 345 38.15 6.16 -11.12
N SER A 346 37.09 6.75 -11.67
CA SER A 346 36.52 7.98 -11.12
C SER A 346 35.75 7.77 -9.82
N LEU A 347 34.96 6.69 -9.73
CA LEU A 347 33.98 6.50 -8.68
C LEU A 347 34.52 5.74 -7.47
N GLN A 348 35.52 4.88 -7.62
CA GLN A 348 35.94 3.88 -6.62
C GLN A 348 34.84 2.84 -6.34
N LEU A 349 35.18 1.74 -5.66
CA LEU A 349 34.31 0.57 -5.47
C LEU A 349 32.87 0.91 -5.06
N TRP A 350 32.69 1.58 -3.92
CA TRP A 350 31.36 1.71 -3.31
C TRP A 350 30.44 2.64 -4.11
N LYS A 351 30.96 3.76 -4.62
CA LYS A 351 30.17 4.67 -5.46
C LYS A 351 29.92 4.07 -6.84
N PHE A 352 30.86 3.30 -7.39
CA PHE A 352 30.68 2.55 -8.62
C PHE A 352 29.54 1.53 -8.48
N LEU A 353 29.57 0.68 -7.45
CA LEU A 353 28.52 -0.31 -7.19
C LEU A 353 27.15 0.37 -6.99
N HIS A 354 27.11 1.47 -6.24
CA HIS A 354 25.85 2.21 -6.04
C HIS A 354 25.27 2.78 -7.34
N THR A 355 26.12 3.16 -8.30
CA THR A 355 25.74 3.84 -9.54
C THR A 355 25.41 2.86 -10.66
N HIS A 356 26.23 1.82 -10.80
CA HIS A 356 26.27 0.96 -11.99
C HIS A 356 25.76 -0.46 -11.76
N THR A 357 25.37 -0.83 -10.54
CA THR A 357 24.82 -2.17 -10.25
C THR A 357 23.40 -2.13 -9.68
N VAL A 358 22.62 -3.16 -10.04
CA VAL A 358 21.25 -3.37 -9.57
C VAL A 358 21.26 -4.36 -8.42
N VAL A 359 21.17 -3.84 -7.20
CA VAL A 359 21.21 -4.62 -5.95
C VAL A 359 19.90 -4.53 -5.16
N THR A 360 19.76 -5.33 -4.11
CA THR A 360 18.62 -5.19 -3.19
C THR A 360 18.68 -3.89 -2.39
N LEU A 361 17.53 -3.41 -1.87
CA LEU A 361 17.50 -2.21 -1.01
C LEU A 361 18.44 -2.33 0.20
N GLN A 362 18.48 -3.50 0.84
CA GLN A 362 19.38 -3.75 1.97
C GLN A 362 20.85 -3.66 1.56
N GLU A 363 21.22 -4.23 0.42
CA GLU A 363 22.58 -4.12 -0.11
C GLU A 363 22.90 -2.69 -0.54
N LYS A 364 21.92 -1.96 -1.12
CA LYS A 364 22.07 -0.56 -1.51
C LYS A 364 22.31 0.35 -0.31
N ASP A 365 21.56 0.15 0.78
CA ASP A 365 21.75 0.88 2.03
C ASP A 365 23.12 0.57 2.66
N GLU A 366 23.57 -0.68 2.57
CA GLU A 366 24.89 -1.08 3.04
C GLU A 366 26.02 -0.46 2.20
N ILE A 367 25.92 -0.52 0.86
CA ILE A 367 26.86 0.15 -0.05
C ILE A 367 26.90 1.65 0.25
N PHE A 368 25.75 2.28 0.42
CA PHE A 368 25.66 3.72 0.68
C PHE A 368 26.40 4.14 1.96
N LYS A 369 26.32 3.34 3.03
CA LYS A 369 27.06 3.60 4.28
C LYS A 369 28.57 3.54 4.11
N ARG A 370 29.06 2.76 3.14
CA ARG A 370 30.49 2.58 2.85
C ARG A 370 31.02 3.58 1.83
N ILE A 371 30.17 4.44 1.26
CA ILE A 371 30.63 5.52 0.38
C ILE A 371 31.55 6.45 1.19
N GLY A 372 32.81 6.56 0.77
CA GLY A 372 33.84 7.33 1.46
C GLY A 372 34.84 6.47 2.24
N GLU A 373 34.58 5.17 2.41
CA GLU A 373 35.62 4.23 2.80
C GLU A 373 36.66 4.14 1.67
N THR A 374 37.94 4.14 2.04
CA THR A 374 39.03 3.86 1.11
C THR A 374 38.81 2.49 0.50
N ASP A 375 38.83 2.40 -0.83
CA ASP A 375 38.76 1.13 -1.52
C ASP A 375 39.94 0.27 -1.02
N PRO A 376 39.66 -0.89 -0.40
CA PRO A 376 40.67 -1.63 0.36
C PRO A 376 41.87 -2.09 -0.48
N LEU A 377 41.80 -1.98 -1.82
CA LEU A 377 42.82 -2.48 -2.75
C LEU A 377 43.14 -1.49 -3.89
N TYR A 378 42.86 -0.18 -3.70
CA TYR A 378 43.04 0.84 -4.74
C TYR A 378 44.39 1.55 -4.64
N GLU A 379 45.45 0.92 -5.14
CA GLU A 379 46.61 1.66 -5.62
C GLU A 379 46.71 1.43 -7.12
N TRP A 380 46.34 2.39 -7.96
CA TRP A 380 46.67 2.38 -9.38
C TRP A 380 48.15 2.75 -9.54
N THR A 381 48.90 1.98 -10.31
CA THR A 381 50.24 2.35 -10.79
C THR A 381 50.08 2.56 -12.27
N GLU A 382 50.57 3.69 -12.76
CA GLU A 382 50.49 4.13 -14.16
C GLU A 382 50.99 3.10 -15.16
#